data_AF-A0A2E9ZL03-F1
#
_entry.id   AF-A0A2E9ZL03-F1
#
_cell.length_a   1.000
_cell.length_b   1.000
_cell.length_c   1.000
_cell.angle_alpha   90.00
_cell.angle_beta   90.00
_cell.angle_gamma   90.00
#
_symmetry.space_group_name_H-M   'P 1'
#
loop_
_entity.id
_entity.type
_entity.pdbx_description
1 polymer ?
#
loop_
_entity_poly.entity_id
_entity_poly.type
_entity_poly.pdbx_seq_one_letter_code
_entity_poly.pdbx_strand_id
1 'polypeptide(L)' 'MAKSSKKEAAISNRDNLAEFVNAFLKAGGKVQQIPSGVSGQTSTSGPRQIVLSHKTS' A
#
# COMPACT_ATOMS: atom_id res chain seq x y z
N MET A 1 -32.42 12.58 4.05
CA MET A 1 -31.24 11.94 3.41
C MET A 1 -30.32 11.44 4.51
N ALA A 2 -30.21 10.11 4.65
CA ALA A 2 -29.60 9.46 5.81
C ALA A 2 -28.09 9.74 5.91
N LYS A 3 -27.63 10.19 7.09
CA LYS A 3 -26.21 10.22 7.46
C LYS A 3 -25.82 8.79 7.82
N SER A 4 -24.92 8.19 7.04
CA SER A 4 -24.36 6.87 7.35
C SER A 4 -23.68 6.92 8.73
N SER A 5 -24.07 5.99 9.59
CA SER A 5 -23.51 5.81 10.92
C SER A 5 -22.01 5.56 10.84
N LYS A 6 -21.23 6.27 11.68
CA LYS A 6 -19.81 5.95 11.91
C LYS A 6 -19.76 4.48 12.33
N LYS A 7 -19.18 3.61 11.50
CA LYS A 7 -18.93 2.23 11.91
C LYS A 7 -17.93 2.27 13.07
N GLU A 8 -18.28 1.60 14.16
CA GLU A 8 -17.39 1.42 15.31
C GLU A 8 -16.04 0.87 14.87
N ALA A 9 -14.98 1.33 15.54
CA ALA A 9 -13.62 0.87 15.29
C ALA A 9 -13.58 -0.65 15.50
N ALA A 10 -13.19 -1.39 14.47
CA ALA A 10 -13.10 -2.84 14.54
C ALA A 10 -12.06 -3.24 15.60
N ILE A 11 -12.53 -3.91 16.66
CA ILE A 11 -11.67 -4.49 17.70
C ILE A 11 -10.88 -5.63 17.04
N SER A 12 -9.72 -5.29 16.52
CA SER A 12 -8.86 -6.19 15.77
C SER A 12 -7.98 -6.92 16.77
N ASN A 13 -8.38 -8.14 17.14
CA ASN A 13 -7.57 -9.05 17.92
C ASN A 13 -7.00 -10.14 16.99
N ARG A 14 -5.82 -10.68 17.31
CA ARG A 14 -5.13 -11.67 16.45
C ARG A 14 -6.01 -12.88 16.13
N ASP A 15 -6.85 -13.29 17.08
CA ASP A 15 -7.77 -14.42 16.96
C ASP A 15 -8.89 -14.16 15.94
N ASN A 16 -9.37 -12.92 15.85
CA ASN A 16 -10.48 -12.55 14.95
C ASN A 16 -10.07 -12.58 13.46
N LEU A 17 -8.78 -12.37 13.17
CA LEU A 17 -8.28 -12.36 11.78
C LEU A 17 -8.48 -13.72 11.09
N ALA A 18 -8.27 -14.82 11.81
CA ALA A 18 -8.44 -16.16 11.25
C ALA A 18 -9.90 -16.41 10.85
N GLU A 19 -10.85 -15.99 11.68
CA GLU A 19 -12.29 -16.13 11.41
C GLU A 19 -12.70 -15.31 10.18
N PHE A 20 -12.24 -14.06 10.09
CA PHE A 20 -12.54 -13.20 8.95
C PHE A 20 -11.94 -13.72 7.64
N VAL A 21 -10.70 -14.23 7.66
CA VAL A 21 -10.09 -14.85 6.48
C VAL A 21 -10.87 -16.09 6.05
N ASN A 22 -11.26 -16.95 6.99
CA ASN A 22 -12.05 -18.14 6.69
C ASN A 22 -13.42 -17.79 6.10
N ALA A 23 -14.12 -16.79 6.66
CA ALA A 23 -15.40 -16.32 6.14
C ALA A 23 -15.26 -15.75 4.73
N PHE A 24 -14.20 -14.97 4.48
CA PHE A 24 -13.90 -14.39 3.17
C PHE A 24 -13.63 -15.45 2.10
N LEU A 25 -12.84 -16.48 2.43
CA LEU A 25 -12.56 -17.60 1.52
C LEU A 25 -13.81 -18.44 1.25
N LYS A 26 -14.64 -18.72 2.27
CA LYS A 26 -15.93 -19.43 2.11
C LYS A 26 -16.92 -18.68 1.23
N ALA A 27 -16.89 -17.35 1.24
CA ALA A 27 -17.71 -16.50 0.36
C ALA A 27 -17.23 -16.50 -1.11
N GLY A 28 -16.20 -17.28 -1.45
CA GLY A 28 -15.62 -17.34 -2.79
C GLY A 28 -14.67 -16.19 -3.10
N GLY A 29 -14.30 -15.39 -2.10
CA GLY A 29 -13.29 -14.34 -2.21
C GLY A 29 -11.90 -14.93 -2.48
N LYS A 30 -11.07 -14.19 -3.23
CA LYS A 30 -9.67 -14.56 -3.48
C LYS A 30 -8.76 -13.54 -2.83
N VAL A 31 -7.84 -14.01 -1.99
CA VAL A 31 -6.78 -13.15 -1.44
C VAL A 31 -5.78 -12.90 -2.56
N GLN A 32 -5.69 -11.65 -3.00
CA GLN A 32 -4.72 -11.24 -4.01
C GLN A 32 -3.37 -11.04 -3.33
N GLN A 33 -2.39 -11.84 -3.71
CA GLN A 33 -1.01 -11.61 -3.32
C GLN A 33 -0.44 -10.54 -4.25
N ILE A 34 -0.18 -9.35 -3.71
CA ILE A 34 0.54 -8.31 -4.43
C ILE A 34 2.02 -8.71 -4.39
N PRO A 35 2.69 -8.88 -5.55
CA PRO A 35 4.12 -9.11 -5.58
C PRO A 35 4.81 -7.97 -4.82
N SER A 36 5.76 -8.30 -3.94
CA SER A 36 6.57 -7.31 -3.21
C SER A 36 7.57 -6.65 -4.16
N GLY A 37 7.07 -5.94 -5.18
CA GLY A 37 7.84 -5.01 -5.97
C GLY A 37 7.80 -3.63 -5.31
N VAL A 38 8.79 -2.79 -5.63
CA VAL A 38 8.83 -1.40 -5.18
C VAL A 38 7.78 -0.60 -5.97
N SER A 39 6.50 -0.75 -5.63
CA SER A 39 5.40 -0.01 -6.25
C SER A 39 5.64 1.48 -6.02
N GLY A 40 5.89 2.22 -7.11
CA GLY A 40 6.12 3.66 -7.10
C GLY A 40 7.59 4.12 -7.13
N GLN A 41 8.58 3.21 -7.05
CA GLN A 41 9.99 3.62 -7.14
C GLN A 41 10.43 3.63 -8.60
N THR A 42 10.34 4.79 -9.24
CA THR A 42 11.17 5.05 -10.42
C THR A 42 12.61 5.13 -9.94
N SER A 43 13.46 4.17 -10.32
CA SER A 43 14.91 4.35 -10.19
C SER A 43 15.33 5.45 -11.15
N THR A 44 15.20 6.71 -10.72
CA THR A 44 15.83 7.81 -11.42
C THR A 44 17.31 7.75 -11.06
N SER A 45 18.08 6.96 -11.80
CA SER A 45 19.51 7.22 -11.92
C SER A 45 19.64 8.52 -12.73
N GLY A 46 19.34 9.65 -12.08
CA GLY A 46 19.60 10.96 -12.63
C GLY A 46 21.09 11.13 -12.90
N PRO A 47 21.48 12.08 -13.76
CA PRO A 47 22.88 12.38 -14.02
C PRO A 47 23.60 12.64 -12.69
N ARG A 48 24.58 11.80 -12.35
CA ARG A 48 25.37 11.90 -11.11
C ARG A 48 26.39 13.06 -11.14
N GLN A 49 26.47 13.78 -12.25
CA GLN A 49 27.48 14.79 -12.50
C GLN A 49 26.91 16.18 -12.24
N ILE A 50 27.39 16.81 -11.16
CA ILE A 50 27.23 18.23 -10.92
C ILE A 50 28.41 18.92 -11.64
N VAL A 51 28.15 19.87 -12.55
CA VAL A 51 29.20 20.66 -13.21
C VAL A 51 29.43 21.93 -12.38
N LEU A 52 30.56 22.00 -11.65
CA LEU A 52 30.87 23.10 -10.72
C LEU A 52 31.54 24.33 -11.37
N SER A 53 31.58 24.44 -12.70
CA SER A 53 32.28 25.55 -13.34
C SER A 53 31.70 25.94 -14.68
N HIS A 54 30.99 27.06 -14.71
CA HIS A 54 31.07 27.98 -15.83
C HIS A 54 32.19 28.97 -15.51
N LYS A 55 33.37 28.79 -16.11
CA LYS A 55 34.34 29.88 -16.17
C LYS A 55 33.74 30.92 -17.10
N THR A 56 33.19 31.99 -16.55
CA THR A 56 32.92 33.22 -17.28
C THR A 56 34.27 33.74 -17.77
N SER A 57 34.50 33.66 -19.08
CA SER A 57 35.49 34.52 -19.74
C SER A 57 34.85 35.86 -20.07
#